data_AF-A0A7C1AQV1-F1
#
_entry.id   AF-A0A7C1AQV1-F1
#
_cell.length_a   1.000
_cell.length_b   1.000
_cell.length_c   1.000
_cell.angle_alpha   90.00
_cell.angle_beta   90.00
_cell.angle_gamma   90.00
#
_symmetry.space_group_name_H-M   'P 1'
#
loop_
_entity.id
_entity.type
_entity.pdbx_description
1 polymer ?
#
loop_
_entity_poly.entity_id
_entity_poly.type
_entity_poly.pdbx_seq_one_letter_code
_entity_poly.pdbx_strand_id
1 'polypeptide(L)'
;MSKEVITAISHSYELATYSTPELRGLFDDWLGEIEEEVLEFVKDRNRVDYDEIARHFRLKHESVIFILGKLAQEEKINMQASGN
;
A
#
# COMPACT_ATOMS: atom_id res chain seq x y z
N MET A 1 9.11 -9.29 -35.69
CA MET A 1 9.10 -8.78 -34.29
C MET A 1 9.75 -9.82 -33.40
N SER A 2 10.69 -9.45 -32.52
CA SER A 2 11.47 -10.42 -31.73
C SER A 2 10.61 -11.05 -30.63
N LYS A 3 10.93 -12.29 -30.25
CA LYS A 3 10.23 -13.02 -29.19
C LYS A 3 10.24 -12.28 -27.85
N GLU A 4 11.29 -11.50 -27.60
CA GLU A 4 11.47 -10.68 -26.40
C GLU A 4 10.46 -9.52 -26.37
N VAL A 5 10.23 -8.86 -27.50
CA VAL A 5 9.23 -7.79 -27.62
C VAL A 5 7.82 -8.35 -27.46
N ILE A 6 7.54 -9.54 -28.00
CA ILE A 6 6.24 -10.21 -27.84
C ILE A 6 6.02 -10.64 -26.39
N THR A 7 7.05 -11.11 -25.69
CA THR A 7 6.98 -11.51 -24.28
C THR A 7 6.77 -10.30 -23.37
N ALA A 8 7.48 -9.20 -23.62
CA ALA A 8 7.31 -7.95 -22.89
C ALA A 8 5.90 -7.37 -23.10
N ILE A 9 5.40 -7.37 -24.34
CA ILE A 9 4.03 -6.93 -24.66
C ILE A 9 3.02 -7.83 -23.96
N SER A 10 3.20 -9.15 -23.98
CA SER A 10 2.28 -10.11 -23.35
C SER A 10 2.24 -9.95 -21.84
N HIS A 11 3.38 -9.75 -21.19
CA HIS A 11 3.47 -9.48 -19.75
C HIS A 11 2.82 -8.14 -19.36
N SER A 12 3.04 -7.09 -20.17
CA SER A 12 2.34 -5.80 -19.99
C SER A 12 0.84 -5.91 -20.27
N TYR A 13 0.41 -6.76 -21.20
CA TYR A 13 -1.00 -7.03 -21.48
C TYR A 13 -1.65 -7.81 -20.35
N GLU A 14 -0.96 -8.79 -19.76
CA GLU A 14 -1.42 -9.51 -18.58
C GLU A 14 -1.63 -8.55 -17.40
N LEU A 15 -0.65 -7.69 -17.10
CA LEU A 15 -0.77 -6.62 -16.09
C LEU A 15 -1.90 -5.61 -16.37
N ALA A 16 -2.10 -5.23 -17.64
CA ALA A 16 -3.20 -4.35 -18.04
C ALA A 16 -4.58 -5.05 -18.01
N THR A 17 -4.60 -6.37 -18.16
CA THR A 17 -5.82 -7.21 -18.09
C THR A 17 -6.24 -7.48 -16.64
N TYR A 18 -5.30 -7.45 -15.68
CA TYR A 18 -5.59 -7.67 -14.27
C TYR A 18 -6.29 -6.50 -13.56
N SER A 19 -6.56 -5.36 -14.19
CA SER A 19 -7.24 -4.25 -13.52
C SER A 19 -8.13 -3.51 -14.48
N THR A 20 -9.28 -4.11 -14.79
CA THR A 20 -10.41 -3.36 -15.34
C THR A 20 -10.69 -2.15 -14.42
N PRO A 21 -11.22 -1.03 -14.94
CA PRO A 21 -11.49 0.16 -14.13
C PRO A 21 -12.27 -0.13 -12.84
N GLU A 22 -13.15 -1.12 -12.88
CA GLU A 22 -13.96 -1.57 -11.76
C GLU A 22 -13.12 -2.22 -10.65
N LEU A 23 -12.17 -3.10 -10.99
CA LEU A 23 -11.30 -3.72 -9.99
C LEU A 23 -10.37 -2.69 -9.35
N ARG A 24 -9.94 -1.69 -10.13
CA ARG A 24 -9.16 -0.57 -9.61
C ARG A 24 -9.96 0.21 -8.57
N GLY A 25 -11.23 0.54 -8.87
CA GLY A 25 -12.11 1.20 -7.92
C GLY A 25 -12.28 0.40 -6.63
N LEU A 26 -12.52 -0.90 -6.72
CA LEU A 26 -12.62 -1.76 -5.53
C LEU A 26 -11.33 -1.80 -4.71
N PHE A 27 -10.17 -1.79 -5.37
CA PHE A 27 -8.88 -1.72 -4.68
C PHE A 27 -8.66 -0.36 -4.01
N ASP A 28 -9.01 0.72 -4.69
CA ASP A 28 -8.87 2.08 -4.17
C ASP A 28 -9.79 2.30 -2.96
N ASP A 29 -11.03 1.81 -3.02
CA ASP A 29 -12.00 1.85 -1.92
C ASP A 29 -11.49 1.05 -0.71
N TRP A 30 -11.07 -0.21 -0.94
CA TRP A 30 -10.50 -1.06 0.10
C TRP A 30 -9.24 -0.45 0.72
N LEU A 31 -8.34 0.11 -0.10
CA LEU A 31 -7.12 0.74 0.38
C LEU A 31 -7.44 1.99 1.20
N GLY A 32 -8.42 2.78 0.78
CA GLY A 32 -8.89 3.96 1.51
C GLY A 32 -9.40 3.61 2.91
N GLU A 33 -10.24 2.57 3.03
CA GLU A 33 -10.72 2.07 4.33
C GLU A 33 -9.55 1.65 5.23
N ILE A 34 -8.60 0.88 4.70
CA ILE A 34 -7.42 0.45 5.45
C ILE A 34 -6.54 1.63 5.88
N GLU A 35 -6.38 2.64 5.02
CA GLU A 35 -5.62 3.85 5.35
C GLU A 35 -6.25 4.64 6.49
N GLU A 36 -7.58 4.75 6.51
CA GLU A 36 -8.33 5.39 7.60
C GLU A 36 -8.15 4.62 8.91
N GLU A 37 -8.31 3.30 8.90
CA GLU A 37 -8.15 2.48 10.11
C GLU A 37 -6.70 2.50 10.63
N VAL A 38 -5.70 2.45 9.74
CA VAL A 38 -4.29 2.57 10.11
C VAL A 38 -4.01 3.95 10.69
N LEU A 39 -4.56 5.02 10.09
CA LEU A 39 -4.44 6.37 10.61
C LEU A 39 -5.00 6.47 12.03
N GLU A 40 -6.22 5.97 12.26
CA GLU A 40 -6.84 5.95 13.59
C GLU A 40 -6.00 5.16 14.59
N PHE A 41 -5.44 4.02 14.18
CA PHE A 41 -4.58 3.19 15.03
C PHE A 41 -3.30 3.91 15.50
N VAL A 42 -2.76 4.82 14.68
CA VAL A 42 -1.49 5.51 14.96
C VAL A 42 -1.65 6.95 15.45
N LYS A 43 -2.81 7.59 15.27
CA LYS A 43 -3.04 9.03 15.53
C LYS A 43 -2.70 9.47 16.96
N ASP A 44 -2.84 8.57 17.92
CA ASP A 44 -2.58 8.84 19.34
C ASP A 44 -1.27 8.20 19.84
N ARG A 45 -0.47 7.60 18.95
CA ARG A 45 0.77 6.91 19.30
C ARG A 45 1.99 7.75 18.97
N ASN A 46 2.81 8.02 20.00
CA ASN A 46 4.05 8.77 19.83
C ASN A 46 5.17 7.96 19.14
N ARG A 47 5.00 6.64 19.02
CA ARG A 47 5.87 5.72 18.28
C ARG A 47 5.02 4.69 17.54
N VAL A 48 5.42 4.39 16.32
CA VAL A 48 4.73 3.45 15.44
C VAL A 48 5.61 2.22 15.24
N ASP A 49 5.08 1.04 15.57
CA ASP A 49 5.71 -0.25 15.31
C ASP A 49 5.09 -0.87 14.06
N TYR A 50 5.90 -1.00 13.00
CA TYR A 50 5.48 -1.54 11.71
C TYR A 50 5.03 -3.01 11.82
N ASP A 51 5.64 -3.81 12.69
CA ASP A 51 5.31 -5.22 12.87
C ASP A 51 4.03 -5.40 13.69
N GLU A 52 3.72 -4.46 14.57
CA GLU A 52 2.42 -4.43 15.26
C GLU A 52 1.29 -4.17 14.25
N ILE A 53 1.44 -3.16 13.39
CA ILE A 53 0.44 -2.81 12.37
C ILE A 53 0.27 -3.96 11.38
N ALA A 54 1.37 -4.54 10.89
CA ALA A 54 1.33 -5.67 9.96
C ALA A 54 0.51 -6.84 10.53
N ARG A 55 0.71 -7.17 11.81
CA ARG A 55 -0.05 -8.22 12.49
C ARG A 55 -1.50 -7.83 12.73
N HIS A 56 -1.76 -6.60 13.14
CA HIS A 56 -3.11 -6.10 13.45
C HIS A 56 -4.01 -6.12 12.21
N PHE A 57 -3.54 -5.56 11.11
CA PHE A 57 -4.27 -5.45 9.85
C PHE A 57 -4.06 -6.65 8.92
N ARG A 58 -3.26 -7.65 9.34
CA ARG A 58 -2.89 -8.84 8.56
C ARG A 58 -2.29 -8.48 7.20
N LEU A 59 -1.52 -7.39 7.17
CA LEU A 59 -0.82 -6.90 6.00
C LEU A 59 0.62 -7.41 6.00
N LYS A 60 1.22 -7.41 4.81
CA LYS A 60 2.67 -7.60 4.71
C LYS A 60 3.39 -6.34 5.20
N HIS A 61 4.60 -6.53 5.71
CA HIS A 61 5.42 -5.43 6.23
C HIS A 61 5.65 -4.35 5.15
N GLU A 62 5.85 -4.74 3.89
CA GLU A 62 6.02 -3.80 2.77
C GLU A 62 4.77 -2.95 2.52
N SER A 63 3.58 -3.51 2.69
CA SER A 63 2.31 -2.79 2.56
C SER A 63 2.15 -1.75 3.67
N VAL A 64 2.56 -2.09 4.90
CA VAL A 64 2.53 -1.15 6.04
C VAL A 64 3.49 0.01 5.82
N ILE A 65 4.71 -0.25 5.34
CA ILE A 65 5.67 0.79 4.98
C ILE A 65 5.06 1.73 3.93
N PHE A 66 4.45 1.16 2.89
CA PHE A 66 3.81 1.95 1.84
C PHE A 66 2.70 2.86 2.38
N ILE A 67 1.75 2.31 3.15
CA ILE A 67 0.62 3.06 3.73
C ILE A 67 1.11 4.19 4.63
N LEU A 68 2.02 3.88 5.55
CA LEU A 68 2.55 4.88 6.48
C LEU A 68 3.36 5.97 5.76
N GLY A 69 4.14 5.58 4.74
CA GLY A 69 4.85 6.54 3.88
C GLY A 69 3.89 7.50 3.17
N LYS A 70 2.77 6.98 2.64
CA LYS A 70 1.72 7.78 2.01
C LYS A 70 1.06 8.73 3.02
N LEU A 71 0.65 8.22 4.19
CA LEU A 71 0.04 9.04 5.24
C LEU A 71 0.97 10.16 5.74
N ALA A 72 2.27 9.90 5.83
CA ALA A 72 3.27 10.90 6.19
C ALA A 72 3.44 11.96 5.09
N GLN A 73 3.44 11.54 3.81
CA GLN A 73 3.51 12.46 2.67
C GLN A 73 2.27 13.37 2.59
N GLU A 74 1.11 12.86 2.99
CA GLU A 74 -0.15 13.62 3.10
C GLU A 74 -0.24 14.48 4.37
N GLU A 75 0.83 14.56 5.16
CA GLU A 75 0.91 15.29 6.45
C GLU A 75 -0.13 14.83 7.49
N LYS A 76 -0.72 13.64 7.31
CA LYS A 76 -1.72 13.07 8.23
C LYS A 76 -1.09 12.50 9.50
N ILE A 77 0.18 12.12 9.44
CA ILE A 77 0.96 11.60 10.58
C ILE A 77 2.35 12.24 10.62
N ASN A 78 2.85 12.47 11.83
CA ASN A 78 4.20 12.98 12.05
C ASN A 78 5.10 11.82 12.52
N MET A 79 5.69 11.10 11.56
CA MET A 79 6.51 9.93 11.87
C MET A 79 7.93 10.34 12.27
N GLN A 80 8.27 10.20 13.54
CA GLN A 80 9.66 10.00 13.93
C GLN A 80 9.97 8.51 13.80
N ALA A 81 10.48 8.11 12.63
CA ALA A 81 10.93 6.75 12.40
C ALA A 81 12.07 6.42 13.39
N SER A 82 11.76 5.69 14.46
CA SER A 82 12.77 5.14 15.36
C SER A 82 13.15 3.75 14.85
N GLY A 83 13.97 3.71 13.80
CA GLY A 83 14.67 2.48 13.43
C GLY A 83 15.81 2.23 14.42
N ASN A 84 15.80 1.06 15.07
CA ASN A 84 17.00 0.50 15.69
C ASN A 84 17.80 -0.27 14.65
#